data_AF-A0A5D2GNC6-F1
#
_entry.id   AF-A0A5D2GNC6-F1
#
_cell.length_a   1.000
_cell.length_b   1.000
_cell.length_c   1.000
_cell.angle_alpha   90.00
_cell.angle_beta   90.00
_cell.angle_gamma   90.00
#
_symmetry.space_group_name_H-M   'P 1'
#
loop_
_entity.id
_entity.type
_entity.pdbx_description
1 polymer ?
#
loop_
_entity_poly.entity_id
_entity_poly.type
_entity_poly.pdbx_seq_one_letter_code
_entity_poly.pdbx_strand_id
1 'polypeptide(L)'
;MVIKLKHELIFNSFKTVDGRGVTVHVTGNGCITLQYVSHVIIHNIHVHHCKPSGNADIASSPTHVGWRGRSDGDGISIFSSQKIWIDHCALSYCTDGLIDAIMGSTGITISNNYFSHHNEVMLLGHDDRHLADSGMQVTIAFNHFGEALVQRMPRCRLGYIHVVNNDFTAWEMYAIGGSANPTINSQGNRYTAPVDPNAKEVTKRVDTDEREWASWNWRTEGDLMVNGAYFVPSGADVSPQYAKASSIQPKSAAFIQQLTFTAGVFGESSEETGSYTYPGYTGDTVPSGTGTTTTGSSGPTDDGNFFGMIFGSGAAPSPTPPALTSMASTFLSLLIILILYSITNQGALPPLLSLLLL
;
A
#
# COMPACT_ATOMS: atom_id res chain seq x y z
N MET A 1 -20.78 15.73 5.74
CA MET A 1 -20.62 16.26 4.37
C MET A 1 -20.36 15.10 3.44
N VAL A 2 -21.05 15.01 2.30
CA VAL A 2 -20.81 13.97 1.29
C VAL A 2 -20.32 14.62 0.00
N ILE A 3 -19.11 14.31 -0.42
CA ILE A 3 -18.46 14.77 -1.65
C ILE A 3 -18.58 13.65 -2.68
N LYS A 4 -19.42 13.86 -3.70
CA LYS A 4 -19.54 12.96 -4.84
C LYS A 4 -18.70 13.48 -6.00
N LEU A 5 -17.53 12.89 -6.20
CA LEU A 5 -16.59 13.24 -7.25
C LEU A 5 -17.12 12.81 -8.63
N LYS A 6 -16.89 13.68 -9.63
CA LYS A 6 -17.24 13.39 -11.04
C LYS A 6 -16.14 12.60 -11.76
N HIS A 7 -14.89 12.82 -11.35
CA HIS A 7 -13.68 12.15 -11.80
C HIS A 7 -12.63 12.19 -10.68
N GLU A 8 -11.45 11.61 -10.93
CA GLU A 8 -10.30 11.64 -10.02
C GLU A 8 -10.06 13.03 -9.40
N LEU A 9 -9.90 13.06 -8.08
CA LEU A 9 -9.40 14.21 -7.33
C LEU A 9 -7.88 14.09 -7.24
N ILE A 10 -7.19 14.80 -8.12
CA ILE A 10 -5.72 14.78 -8.21
C ILE A 10 -5.13 15.79 -7.21
N PHE A 11 -4.19 15.32 -6.39
CA PHE A 11 -3.53 16.14 -5.39
C PHE A 11 -2.24 16.78 -5.92
N ASN A 12 -1.83 17.86 -5.27
CA ASN A 12 -0.47 18.37 -5.37
C ASN A 12 0.28 18.10 -4.06
N SER A 13 1.61 18.22 -4.09
CA SER A 13 2.46 18.08 -2.90
C SER A 13 2.10 19.07 -1.79
N PHE A 14 2.49 18.74 -0.55
CA PHE A 14 2.32 19.59 0.64
C PHE A 14 0.85 19.93 0.89
N LYS A 15 0.04 18.89 1.13
CA LYS A 15 -1.38 19.00 1.42
C LYS A 15 -1.76 18.13 2.59
N THR A 16 -2.75 18.60 3.35
CA THR A 16 -3.43 17.81 4.36
C THR A 16 -4.92 17.89 4.07
N VAL A 17 -5.56 16.73 3.91
CA VAL A 17 -7.01 16.59 4.07
C VAL A 17 -7.24 16.24 5.52
N ASP A 18 -8.03 17.07 6.20
CA ASP A 18 -8.34 16.92 7.61
C ASP A 18 -9.85 16.97 7.79
N GLY A 19 -10.46 15.82 8.05
CA GLY A 19 -11.88 15.73 8.36
C GLY A 19 -12.20 15.82 9.85
N ARG A 20 -11.28 16.23 10.73
CA ARG A 20 -11.58 16.30 12.17
C ARG A 20 -12.72 17.27 12.47
N GLY A 21 -13.56 16.89 13.43
CA GLY A 21 -14.69 17.69 13.90
C GLY A 21 -15.92 17.66 12.98
N VAL A 22 -15.85 16.98 11.84
CA VAL A 22 -16.97 16.84 10.90
C VAL A 22 -16.94 15.47 10.22
N THR A 23 -18.09 14.82 10.03
CA THR A 23 -18.11 13.60 9.19
C THR A 23 -17.96 13.98 7.72
N VAL A 24 -16.92 13.47 7.04
CA VAL A 24 -16.67 13.72 5.61
C VAL A 24 -16.63 12.39 4.85
N HIS A 25 -17.49 12.25 3.86
CA HIS A 25 -17.50 11.12 2.93
C HIS A 25 -17.00 11.57 1.55
N VAL A 26 -16.03 10.85 1.00
CA VAL A 26 -15.56 10.98 -0.38
C VAL A 26 -16.02 9.75 -1.15
N THR A 27 -16.77 9.97 -2.23
CA THR A 27 -17.38 8.90 -3.03
C THR A 27 -17.47 9.30 -4.51
N GLY A 28 -17.95 8.39 -5.35
CA GLY A 28 -18.25 8.67 -6.75
C GLY A 28 -17.16 8.12 -7.67
N ASN A 29 -16.69 8.94 -8.58
CA ASN A 29 -15.89 8.52 -9.73
C ASN A 29 -14.41 8.90 -9.51
N GLY A 30 -13.49 7.95 -9.70
CA GLY A 30 -12.03 8.12 -9.63
C GLY A 30 -11.44 8.27 -8.22
N CYS A 31 -12.16 8.93 -7.30
CA CYS A 31 -11.72 9.16 -5.93
C CYS A 31 -10.33 9.82 -5.82
N ILE A 32 -9.49 9.43 -4.86
CA ILE A 32 -8.28 10.19 -4.51
C ILE A 32 -7.08 9.66 -5.31
N THR A 33 -6.42 10.55 -6.05
CA THR A 33 -5.21 10.23 -6.82
C THR A 33 -4.02 11.06 -6.34
N LEU A 34 -3.01 10.40 -5.79
CA LEU A 34 -1.73 10.95 -5.35
C LEU A 34 -0.64 10.53 -6.35
N GLN A 35 -0.46 11.32 -7.41
CA GLN A 35 0.44 10.99 -8.50
C GLN A 35 1.60 11.98 -8.63
N TYR A 36 2.84 11.49 -8.59
CA TYR A 36 4.07 12.31 -8.67
C TYR A 36 4.14 13.41 -7.59
N VAL A 37 3.64 13.13 -6.39
CA VAL A 37 3.57 14.10 -5.29
C VAL A 37 4.34 13.65 -4.06
N SER A 38 4.55 14.59 -3.13
CA SER A 38 5.09 14.26 -1.83
C SER A 38 4.50 15.09 -0.69
N HIS A 39 4.64 14.60 0.54
CA HIS A 39 4.19 15.27 1.75
C HIS A 39 2.67 15.50 1.72
N VAL A 40 1.90 14.42 1.60
CA VAL A 40 0.44 14.45 1.65
C VAL A 40 -0.05 13.67 2.86
N ILE A 41 -0.97 14.27 3.60
CA ILE A 41 -1.68 13.62 4.71
C ILE A 41 -3.16 13.52 4.32
N ILE A 42 -3.73 12.33 4.40
CA ILE A 42 -5.17 12.09 4.28
C ILE A 42 -5.64 11.60 5.64
N HIS A 43 -6.43 12.42 6.33
CA HIS A 43 -6.76 12.18 7.73
C HIS A 43 -8.25 12.37 8.04
N ASN A 44 -8.80 11.44 8.79
CA ASN A 44 -10.15 11.53 9.37
C ASN A 44 -11.29 11.67 8.37
N ILE A 45 -11.28 10.89 7.28
CA ILE A 45 -12.35 10.87 6.28
C ILE A 45 -12.82 9.46 5.94
N HIS A 46 -14.06 9.34 5.46
CA HIS A 46 -14.54 8.12 4.82
C HIS A 46 -14.26 8.18 3.32
N VAL A 47 -13.76 7.08 2.76
CA VAL A 47 -13.56 6.91 1.31
C VAL A 47 -14.26 5.62 0.89
N HIS A 48 -15.33 5.73 0.11
CA HIS A 48 -16.12 4.56 -0.25
C HIS A 48 -16.89 4.70 -1.56
N HIS A 49 -17.32 3.57 -2.12
CA HIS A 49 -18.13 3.54 -3.35
C HIS A 49 -17.46 4.28 -4.51
N CYS A 50 -16.14 4.14 -4.59
CA CYS A 50 -15.32 4.66 -5.68
C CYS A 50 -15.51 3.81 -6.94
N LYS A 51 -15.62 4.48 -8.09
CA LYS A 51 -15.94 3.88 -9.38
C LYS A 51 -14.94 4.30 -10.46
N PRO A 52 -14.69 3.45 -11.47
CA PRO A 52 -13.88 3.82 -12.62
C PRO A 52 -14.34 5.14 -13.25
N SER A 53 -13.39 5.99 -13.63
CA SER A 53 -13.70 7.26 -14.29
C SER A 53 -12.55 7.75 -15.16
N GLY A 54 -12.81 8.65 -16.10
CA GLY A 54 -11.75 9.19 -16.96
C GLY A 54 -12.26 9.40 -18.37
N ASN A 55 -11.35 9.35 -19.33
CA ASN A 55 -11.57 9.78 -20.71
C ASN A 55 -12.19 11.19 -20.74
N ALA A 56 -11.55 12.07 -19.97
CA ALA A 56 -11.99 13.44 -19.76
C ALA A 56 -10.80 14.34 -19.47
N ASP A 57 -10.98 15.63 -19.73
CA ASP A 57 -10.05 16.66 -19.27
C ASP A 57 -10.26 16.93 -17.77
N ILE A 58 -9.21 16.70 -16.98
CA ILE A 58 -9.24 16.84 -15.51
C ILE A 58 -8.17 17.85 -15.10
N ALA A 59 -8.55 18.75 -14.20
CA ALA A 59 -7.60 19.66 -13.57
C ALA A 59 -6.68 18.89 -12.63
N SER A 60 -5.38 18.85 -12.91
CA SER A 60 -4.37 18.27 -12.01
C SER A 60 -3.70 19.32 -11.13
N SER A 61 -3.90 20.61 -11.43
CA SER A 61 -3.54 21.74 -10.58
C SER A 61 -4.45 22.94 -10.90
N PRO A 62 -4.42 24.03 -10.09
CA PRO A 62 -5.19 25.25 -10.39
C PRO A 62 -4.86 25.89 -11.76
N THR A 63 -3.72 25.56 -12.35
CA THR A 63 -3.24 26.14 -13.61
C THR A 63 -3.07 25.12 -14.74
N HIS A 64 -3.37 23.84 -14.49
CA HIS A 64 -3.18 22.78 -15.47
C HIS A 64 -4.38 21.84 -15.52
N VAL A 65 -4.90 21.68 -16.74
CA VAL A 65 -5.91 20.69 -17.12
C VAL A 65 -5.32 19.82 -18.20
N GLY A 66 -5.49 18.51 -18.08
CA GLY A 66 -5.02 17.57 -19.09
C GLY A 66 -5.94 16.38 -19.24
N TRP A 67 -5.85 15.74 -20.40
CA TRP A 67 -6.59 14.52 -20.68
C TRP A 67 -6.15 13.38 -19.77
N ARG A 68 -7.12 12.68 -19.17
CA ARG A 68 -6.90 11.51 -18.32
C ARG A 68 -7.58 10.29 -18.92
N GLY A 69 -6.85 9.18 -18.95
CA GLY A 69 -7.41 7.86 -19.27
C GLY A 69 -8.35 7.36 -18.17
N ARG A 70 -8.88 6.15 -18.34
CA ARG A 70 -9.78 5.53 -17.36
C ARG A 70 -9.00 5.02 -16.15
N SER A 71 -9.42 5.43 -14.95
CA SER A 71 -9.00 4.90 -13.65
C SER A 71 -9.77 3.63 -13.29
N ASP A 72 -9.22 2.81 -12.40
CA ASP A 72 -9.81 1.52 -12.00
C ASP A 72 -10.92 1.66 -10.96
N GLY A 73 -10.89 2.76 -10.19
CA GLY A 73 -11.91 3.05 -9.18
C GLY A 73 -11.47 2.68 -7.76
N ASP A 74 -10.17 2.81 -7.48
CA ASP A 74 -9.60 2.69 -6.14
C ASP A 74 -10.13 3.77 -5.19
N GLY A 75 -10.06 3.50 -3.89
CA GLY A 75 -10.28 4.51 -2.87
C GLY A 75 -9.20 5.60 -2.89
N ILE A 76 -7.96 5.19 -2.68
CA ILE A 76 -6.77 6.05 -2.68
C ILE A 76 -5.68 5.40 -3.54
N SER A 77 -5.37 6.00 -4.69
CA SER A 77 -4.30 5.58 -5.58
C SER A 77 -3.04 6.42 -5.35
N ILE A 78 -1.90 5.78 -5.08
CA ILE A 78 -0.59 6.37 -4.79
C ILE A 78 0.40 5.91 -5.88
N PHE A 79 0.74 6.83 -6.77
CA PHE A 79 1.54 6.55 -7.95
C PHE A 79 2.81 7.38 -7.94
N SER A 80 3.96 6.72 -7.94
CA SER A 80 5.29 7.36 -7.94
C SER A 80 5.39 8.55 -6.97
N SER A 81 4.88 8.34 -5.76
CA SER A 81 4.74 9.39 -4.73
C SER A 81 5.44 8.99 -3.45
N GLN A 82 5.83 9.98 -2.63
CA GLN A 82 6.62 9.72 -1.43
C GLN A 82 6.22 10.56 -0.23
N LYS A 83 6.45 10.04 0.99
CA LYS A 83 6.11 10.74 2.24
C LYS A 83 4.60 11.00 2.33
N ILE A 84 3.85 9.91 2.34
CA ILE A 84 2.38 9.91 2.39
C ILE A 84 1.94 9.32 3.73
N TRP A 85 0.94 9.94 4.35
CA TRP A 85 0.34 9.44 5.58
C TRP A 85 -1.17 9.34 5.43
N ILE A 86 -1.71 8.13 5.54
CA ILE A 86 -3.14 7.85 5.53
C ILE A 86 -3.52 7.42 6.94
N ASP A 87 -4.29 8.25 7.63
CA ASP A 87 -4.50 8.10 9.08
C ASP A 87 -5.95 8.30 9.48
N HIS A 88 -6.48 7.45 10.37
CA HIS A 88 -7.85 7.59 10.87
C HIS A 88 -8.92 7.69 9.76
N CYS A 89 -8.71 7.02 8.63
CA CYS A 89 -9.71 6.93 7.57
C CYS A 89 -10.56 5.67 7.73
N ALA A 90 -11.78 5.71 7.21
CA ALA A 90 -12.62 4.52 7.03
C ALA A 90 -12.78 4.23 5.53
N LEU A 91 -12.36 3.05 5.07
CA LEU A 91 -12.35 2.68 3.66
C LEU A 91 -13.15 1.40 3.38
N SER A 92 -14.03 1.44 2.38
CA SER A 92 -14.89 0.30 2.03
C SER A 92 -15.53 0.42 0.64
N TYR A 93 -16.07 -0.68 0.12
CA TYR A 93 -16.96 -0.70 -1.07
C TYR A 93 -16.40 0.02 -2.31
N CYS A 94 -15.10 0.01 -2.57
CA CYS A 94 -14.57 0.55 -3.83
C CYS A 94 -14.74 -0.47 -4.96
N THR A 95 -14.53 -0.06 -6.21
CA THR A 95 -14.69 -0.99 -7.35
C THR A 95 -13.48 -1.92 -7.48
N ASP A 96 -12.27 -1.38 -7.29
CA ASP A 96 -11.01 -2.14 -7.41
C ASP A 96 -10.28 -2.23 -6.06
N GLY A 97 -9.19 -1.48 -5.82
CA GLY A 97 -8.50 -1.43 -4.52
C GLY A 97 -9.11 -0.45 -3.50
N LEU A 98 -8.84 -0.62 -2.19
CA LEU A 98 -9.04 0.50 -1.24
C LEU A 98 -7.83 1.44 -1.23
N ILE A 99 -6.63 0.87 -1.15
CA ILE A 99 -5.36 1.62 -1.22
C ILE A 99 -4.37 0.89 -2.13
N ASP A 100 -3.97 1.56 -3.20
CA ASP A 100 -2.99 1.04 -4.15
C ASP A 100 -1.75 1.94 -4.17
N ALA A 101 -0.58 1.38 -3.87
CA ALA A 101 0.69 2.09 -3.89
C ALA A 101 1.67 1.42 -4.85
N ILE A 102 2.04 2.11 -5.93
CA ILE A 102 2.76 1.51 -7.06
C ILE A 102 3.81 2.46 -7.65
N MET A 103 4.62 1.95 -8.57
CA MET A 103 5.50 2.74 -9.45
C MET A 103 6.58 3.54 -8.71
N GLY A 104 7.27 2.88 -7.78
CA GLY A 104 8.34 3.45 -6.97
C GLY A 104 7.85 4.31 -5.81
N SER A 105 6.58 4.19 -5.42
CA SER A 105 6.06 4.91 -4.26
C SER A 105 6.73 4.43 -2.97
N THR A 106 7.07 5.33 -2.05
CA THR A 106 7.86 4.96 -0.85
C THR A 106 7.71 5.95 0.31
N GLY A 107 8.09 5.54 1.52
CA GLY A 107 7.92 6.34 2.73
C GLY A 107 6.44 6.60 3.00
N ILE A 108 5.65 5.53 3.07
CA ILE A 108 4.20 5.58 3.30
C ILE A 108 3.90 5.03 4.69
N THR A 109 3.04 5.73 5.44
CA THR A 109 2.46 5.22 6.68
C THR A 109 0.95 5.13 6.51
N ILE A 110 0.38 3.97 6.82
CA ILE A 110 -1.06 3.70 6.83
C ILE A 110 -1.41 3.31 8.25
N SER A 111 -2.03 4.22 9.01
CA SER A 111 -2.26 4.02 10.44
C SER A 111 -3.66 4.35 10.95
N ASN A 112 -4.07 3.67 12.02
CA ASN A 112 -5.34 3.92 12.69
C ASN A 112 -6.57 3.90 11.77
N ASN A 113 -6.51 3.23 10.62
CA ASN A 113 -7.63 3.17 9.68
C ASN A 113 -8.54 1.98 9.98
N TYR A 114 -9.80 2.10 9.57
CA TYR A 114 -10.76 1.01 9.56
C TYR A 114 -11.05 0.58 8.13
N PHE A 115 -10.83 -0.70 7.83
CA PHE A 115 -11.11 -1.30 6.53
C PHE A 115 -12.26 -2.30 6.68
N SER A 116 -13.25 -2.27 5.78
CA SER A 116 -14.35 -3.23 5.79
C SER A 116 -14.96 -3.42 4.41
N HIS A 117 -15.75 -4.49 4.24
CA HIS A 117 -16.61 -4.74 3.08
C HIS A 117 -15.91 -4.56 1.73
N HIS A 118 -14.85 -5.33 1.51
CA HIS A 118 -14.03 -5.18 0.32
C HIS A 118 -13.19 -6.42 0.02
N ASN A 119 -13.06 -6.76 -1.26
CA ASN A 119 -12.28 -7.94 -1.66
C ASN A 119 -10.77 -7.63 -1.67
N GLU A 120 -10.37 -6.66 -2.47
CA GLU A 120 -8.96 -6.35 -2.73
C GLU A 120 -8.52 -5.13 -1.91
N VAL A 121 -8.13 -5.33 -0.66
CA VAL A 121 -7.97 -4.22 0.30
C VAL A 121 -6.81 -3.30 -0.05
N MET A 122 -5.60 -3.82 -0.14
CA MET A 122 -4.40 -3.01 -0.28
C MET A 122 -3.34 -3.69 -1.16
N LEU A 123 -2.96 -3.03 -2.27
CA LEU A 123 -1.91 -3.48 -3.17
C LEU A 123 -0.66 -2.60 -3.04
N LEU A 124 0.48 -3.22 -2.74
CA LEU A 124 1.78 -2.56 -2.61
C LEU A 124 2.74 -3.12 -3.68
N GLY A 125 2.86 -2.41 -4.79
CA GLY A 125 3.55 -2.82 -6.01
C GLY A 125 2.65 -3.63 -6.95
N HIS A 126 2.68 -3.34 -8.26
CA HIS A 126 1.71 -3.86 -9.25
C HIS A 126 2.27 -4.95 -10.20
N ASP A 127 3.53 -4.85 -10.60
CA ASP A 127 4.20 -5.77 -11.53
C ASP A 127 5.44 -6.35 -10.83
N ASP A 128 5.56 -7.68 -10.86
CA ASP A 128 6.68 -8.45 -10.30
C ASP A 128 8.04 -8.03 -10.87
N ARG A 129 8.06 -7.40 -12.06
CA ARG A 129 9.27 -6.95 -12.76
C ARG A 129 9.54 -5.45 -12.61
N HIS A 130 8.69 -4.71 -11.90
CA HIS A 130 8.88 -3.27 -11.72
C HIS A 130 9.90 -2.97 -10.61
N LEU A 131 11.19 -3.12 -10.93
CA LEU A 131 12.28 -3.09 -9.95
C LEU A 131 12.40 -1.80 -9.14
N ALA A 132 11.81 -0.68 -9.57
CA ALA A 132 11.77 0.54 -8.77
C ALA A 132 10.98 0.36 -7.45
N ASP A 133 10.04 -0.59 -7.39
CA ASP A 133 9.30 -0.93 -6.18
C ASP A 133 10.19 -1.63 -5.12
N SER A 134 11.41 -2.05 -5.46
CA SER A 134 12.38 -2.54 -4.46
C SER A 134 12.80 -1.47 -3.44
N GLY A 135 12.67 -0.19 -3.80
CA GLY A 135 12.87 0.95 -2.89
C GLY A 135 11.64 1.31 -2.05
N MET A 136 10.51 0.63 -2.23
CA MET A 136 9.28 0.88 -1.49
C MET A 136 9.46 0.55 -0.01
N GLN A 137 9.03 1.47 0.85
CA GLN A 137 8.97 1.28 2.30
C GLN A 137 7.61 1.72 2.81
N VAL A 138 6.87 0.79 3.42
CA VAL A 138 5.52 1.04 3.95
C VAL A 138 5.42 0.56 5.39
N THR A 139 4.84 1.39 6.25
CA THR A 139 4.44 1.01 7.61
C THR A 139 2.92 0.93 7.68
N ILE A 140 2.40 -0.21 8.11
CA ILE A 140 0.97 -0.46 8.35
C ILE A 140 0.83 -0.68 9.86
N ALA A 141 0.21 0.28 10.56
CA ALA A 141 0.20 0.27 12.01
C ALA A 141 -1.15 0.64 12.63
N PHE A 142 -1.57 -0.07 13.68
CA PHE A 142 -2.77 0.29 14.46
C PHE A 142 -4.09 0.30 13.67
N ASN A 143 -4.11 -0.30 12.48
CA ASN A 143 -5.33 -0.42 11.69
C ASN A 143 -6.21 -1.55 12.23
N HIS A 144 -7.50 -1.43 12.01
CA HIS A 144 -8.45 -2.51 12.20
C HIS A 144 -8.94 -2.99 10.83
N PHE A 145 -8.55 -4.22 10.48
CA PHE A 145 -9.08 -4.95 9.33
C PHE A 145 -10.33 -5.70 9.79
N GLY A 146 -11.46 -5.05 9.52
CA GLY A 146 -12.79 -5.37 10.02
C GLY A 146 -13.54 -6.38 9.18
N GLU A 147 -14.87 -6.30 9.25
CA GLU A 147 -15.78 -7.27 8.67
C GLU A 147 -15.80 -7.29 7.14
N ALA A 148 -16.21 -8.44 6.59
CA ALA A 148 -16.43 -8.64 5.15
C ALA A 148 -15.22 -8.25 4.27
N LEU A 149 -14.00 -8.49 4.77
CA LEU A 149 -12.78 -8.42 3.99
C LEU A 149 -12.43 -9.80 3.43
N VAL A 150 -11.93 -9.85 2.20
CA VAL A 150 -11.55 -11.13 1.56
C VAL A 150 -10.04 -11.35 1.62
N GLN A 151 -9.23 -10.39 1.17
CA GLN A 151 -7.78 -10.55 1.00
C GLN A 151 -6.99 -9.23 0.90
N ARG A 152 -5.67 -9.35 0.72
CA ARG A 152 -4.71 -8.27 0.44
C ARG A 152 -4.59 -7.24 1.56
N MET A 153 -4.28 -7.68 2.77
CA MET A 153 -4.11 -6.83 3.96
C MET A 153 -2.67 -6.89 4.54
N PRO A 154 -1.61 -6.56 3.78
CA PRO A 154 -1.56 -6.16 2.38
C PRO A 154 -1.25 -7.32 1.41
N ARG A 155 -1.30 -7.06 0.09
CA ARG A 155 -0.56 -7.84 -0.92
C ARG A 155 0.65 -7.05 -1.43
N CYS A 156 1.85 -7.61 -1.27
CA CYS A 156 3.11 -6.90 -1.50
C CYS A 156 3.95 -7.47 -2.65
N ARG A 157 4.77 -6.61 -3.25
CA ARG A 157 5.85 -7.00 -4.17
C ARG A 157 7.14 -6.22 -3.89
N LEU A 158 8.28 -6.90 -3.96
CA LEU A 158 9.64 -6.37 -3.85
C LEU A 158 10.00 -5.66 -2.53
N GLY A 159 9.40 -4.50 -2.23
CA GLY A 159 9.81 -3.59 -1.17
C GLY A 159 9.77 -4.13 0.26
N TYR A 160 10.00 -3.23 1.22
CA TYR A 160 9.97 -3.51 2.65
C TYR A 160 8.65 -3.03 3.29
N ILE A 161 7.94 -3.96 3.92
CA ILE A 161 6.66 -3.68 4.57
C ILE A 161 6.74 -4.08 6.04
N HIS A 162 6.46 -3.11 6.91
CA HIS A 162 6.33 -3.30 8.35
C HIS A 162 4.86 -3.30 8.75
N VAL A 163 4.35 -4.48 9.13
CA VAL A 163 2.97 -4.69 9.60
C VAL A 163 3.01 -4.82 11.12
N VAL A 164 2.61 -3.79 11.85
CA VAL A 164 2.83 -3.71 13.30
C VAL A 164 1.59 -3.30 14.09
N ASN A 165 1.26 -4.09 15.12
CA ASN A 165 0.15 -3.83 16.03
C ASN A 165 -1.20 -3.51 15.35
N ASN A 166 -1.54 -4.23 14.28
CA ASN A 166 -2.87 -4.19 13.66
C ASN A 166 -3.77 -5.31 14.20
N ASP A 167 -5.08 -5.11 14.10
CA ASP A 167 -6.09 -6.09 14.46
C ASP A 167 -6.77 -6.65 13.20
N PHE A 168 -6.57 -7.93 12.94
CA PHE A 168 -7.18 -8.64 11.81
C PHE A 168 -8.29 -9.53 12.34
N THR A 169 -9.52 -9.11 12.07
CA THR A 169 -10.72 -9.76 12.61
C THR A 169 -11.52 -10.52 11.56
N ALA A 170 -11.31 -10.24 10.28
CA ALA A 170 -11.86 -11.04 9.20
C ALA A 170 -10.93 -11.08 7.98
N TRP A 171 -10.94 -12.23 7.31
CA TRP A 171 -10.52 -12.44 5.92
C TRP A 171 -11.34 -13.62 5.37
N GLU A 172 -11.31 -13.86 4.06
CA GLU A 172 -11.92 -15.07 3.48
C GLU A 172 -10.88 -15.95 2.79
N MET A 173 -9.84 -15.35 2.21
CA MET A 173 -8.77 -16.09 1.53
C MET A 173 -7.46 -16.08 2.31
N TYR A 174 -6.93 -14.90 2.63
CA TYR A 174 -5.71 -14.71 3.42
C TYR A 174 -5.64 -13.28 3.95
N ALA A 175 -4.86 -13.02 4.99
CA ALA A 175 -4.60 -11.67 5.46
C ALA A 175 -3.43 -11.03 4.69
N ILE A 176 -2.23 -11.58 4.83
CA ILE A 176 -0.99 -11.03 4.26
C ILE A 176 -0.55 -11.87 3.07
N GLY A 177 -0.28 -11.24 1.93
CA GLY A 177 0.21 -11.95 0.75
C GLY A 177 1.26 -11.21 -0.05
N GLY A 178 1.76 -11.86 -1.08
CA GLY A 178 2.72 -11.23 -1.99
C GLY A 178 3.29 -12.16 -3.05
N SER A 179 3.95 -11.53 -4.02
CA SER A 179 4.72 -12.15 -5.11
C SER A 179 6.00 -11.34 -5.34
N ALA A 180 6.99 -11.88 -6.04
CA ALA A 180 8.25 -11.19 -6.33
C ALA A 180 9.03 -10.70 -5.08
N ASN A 181 9.26 -11.61 -4.13
CA ASN A 181 10.20 -11.43 -3.02
C ASN A 181 10.06 -10.12 -2.20
N PRO A 182 8.85 -9.76 -1.71
CA PRO A 182 8.72 -8.67 -0.75
C PRO A 182 9.32 -9.08 0.59
N THR A 183 9.89 -8.12 1.31
CA THR A 183 10.25 -8.33 2.72
C THR A 183 9.10 -7.88 3.62
N ILE A 184 8.54 -8.82 4.38
CA ILE A 184 7.40 -8.56 5.26
C ILE A 184 7.82 -8.81 6.70
N ASN A 185 7.67 -7.77 7.52
CA ASN A 185 7.87 -7.84 8.96
C ASN A 185 6.55 -7.69 9.70
N SER A 186 5.97 -8.79 10.18
CA SER A 186 4.79 -8.81 11.04
C SER A 186 5.21 -8.80 12.50
N GLN A 187 4.82 -7.78 13.27
CA GLN A 187 5.13 -7.71 14.71
C GLN A 187 3.95 -7.26 15.58
N GLY A 188 3.66 -8.01 16.64
CA GLY A 188 2.69 -7.63 17.66
C GLY A 188 1.25 -7.47 17.16
N ASN A 189 0.88 -8.01 16.00
CA ASN A 189 -0.47 -7.98 15.46
C ASN A 189 -1.36 -9.04 16.14
N ARG A 190 -2.67 -8.94 15.96
CA ARG A 190 -3.62 -10.02 16.30
C ARG A 190 -4.30 -10.53 15.03
N TYR A 191 -4.26 -11.84 14.82
CA TYR A 191 -4.91 -12.51 13.69
C TYR A 191 -5.98 -13.45 14.20
N THR A 192 -7.24 -13.10 14.00
CA THR A 192 -8.39 -13.96 14.34
C THR A 192 -8.89 -14.67 13.10
N ALA A 193 -8.51 -15.94 12.95
CA ALA A 193 -8.87 -16.70 11.76
C ALA A 193 -10.39 -16.87 11.61
N PRO A 194 -10.90 -16.92 10.37
CA PRO A 194 -12.29 -17.27 10.06
C PRO A 194 -12.65 -18.67 10.56
N VAL A 195 -13.94 -19.01 10.57
CA VAL A 195 -14.39 -20.37 10.95
C VAL A 195 -13.91 -21.42 9.95
N ASP A 196 -13.80 -21.08 8.66
CA ASP A 196 -13.36 -21.99 7.60
C ASP A 196 -11.99 -22.60 7.91
N PRO A 197 -11.86 -23.94 8.01
CA PRO A 197 -10.59 -24.61 8.23
C PRO A 197 -9.56 -24.40 7.10
N ASN A 198 -9.99 -24.03 5.90
CA ASN A 198 -9.09 -23.77 4.77
C ASN A 198 -8.51 -22.34 4.76
N ALA A 199 -9.01 -21.46 5.62
CA ALA A 199 -8.60 -20.04 5.70
C ALA A 199 -7.81 -19.73 6.99
N LYS A 200 -7.13 -20.72 7.58
CA LYS A 200 -6.37 -20.56 8.83
C LYS A 200 -4.99 -19.94 8.63
N GLU A 201 -4.40 -20.12 7.46
CA GLU A 201 -3.11 -19.50 7.16
C GLU A 201 -3.28 -18.00 6.96
N VAL A 202 -2.54 -17.22 7.76
CA VAL A 202 -2.48 -15.75 7.65
C VAL A 202 -1.81 -15.34 6.34
N THR A 203 -0.82 -16.11 5.90
CA THR A 203 0.08 -15.82 4.79
C THR A 203 -0.34 -16.46 3.47
N LYS A 204 -0.11 -15.78 2.35
CA LYS A 204 -0.23 -16.37 1.00
C LYS A 204 0.86 -15.90 0.06
N ARG A 205 1.75 -16.82 -0.36
CA ARG A 205 2.66 -16.60 -1.49
C ARG A 205 1.89 -16.89 -2.77
N VAL A 206 1.73 -15.86 -3.60
CA VAL A 206 0.85 -15.92 -4.77
C VAL A 206 1.63 -16.47 -5.96
N ASP A 207 1.08 -17.50 -6.61
CA ASP A 207 1.60 -18.11 -7.85
C ASP A 207 3.10 -18.42 -7.84
N THR A 208 3.64 -18.82 -6.67
CA THR A 208 5.09 -19.05 -6.48
C THR A 208 5.33 -20.40 -5.81
N ASP A 209 6.28 -21.16 -6.35
CA ASP A 209 6.72 -22.44 -5.77
C ASP A 209 7.52 -22.23 -4.48
N GLU A 210 7.39 -23.17 -3.53
CA GLU A 210 8.10 -23.12 -2.24
C GLU A 210 9.63 -23.03 -2.39
N ARG A 211 10.19 -23.67 -3.42
CA ARG A 211 11.62 -23.62 -3.70
C ARG A 211 12.11 -22.19 -4.00
N GLU A 212 11.23 -21.34 -4.50
CA GLU A 212 11.52 -19.94 -4.80
C GLU A 212 11.27 -19.07 -3.58
N TRP A 213 10.07 -19.14 -3.00
CA TRP A 213 9.69 -18.24 -1.91
C TRP A 213 10.30 -18.58 -0.55
N ALA A 214 10.84 -19.78 -0.34
CA ALA A 214 11.51 -20.15 0.92
C ALA A 214 12.66 -19.19 1.27
N SER A 215 13.27 -18.56 0.26
CA SER A 215 14.33 -17.55 0.43
C SER A 215 13.81 -16.15 0.78
N TRP A 216 12.51 -15.89 0.66
CA TRP A 216 11.91 -14.58 0.90
C TRP A 216 11.81 -14.29 2.39
N ASN A 217 12.04 -13.05 2.79
CA ASN A 217 12.09 -12.67 4.20
C ASN A 217 10.70 -12.30 4.74
N TRP A 218 9.94 -13.29 5.20
CA TRP A 218 8.62 -13.09 5.83
C TRP A 218 8.71 -13.54 7.27
N ARG A 219 8.57 -12.58 8.20
CA ARG A 219 8.74 -12.82 9.63
C ARG A 219 7.50 -12.45 10.43
N THR A 220 7.34 -13.15 11.54
CA THR A 220 6.34 -12.92 12.58
C THR A 220 7.03 -12.87 13.93
N GLU A 221 6.73 -11.86 14.74
CA GLU A 221 7.30 -11.69 16.09
C GLU A 221 6.27 -11.11 17.06
N GLY A 222 5.96 -11.83 18.14
CA GLY A 222 5.02 -11.35 19.15
C GLY A 222 3.57 -11.22 18.68
N ASP A 223 3.24 -11.73 17.49
CA ASP A 223 1.88 -11.78 16.96
C ASP A 223 1.01 -12.77 17.78
N LEU A 224 -0.27 -12.41 17.98
CA LEU A 224 -1.26 -13.25 18.63
C LEU A 224 -2.13 -13.95 17.58
N MET A 225 -2.03 -15.27 17.53
CA MET A 225 -2.83 -16.11 16.64
C MET A 225 -4.06 -16.64 17.38
N VAL A 226 -5.25 -16.36 16.84
CA VAL A 226 -6.55 -16.71 17.45
C VAL A 226 -7.36 -17.59 16.48
N ASN A 227 -8.18 -18.48 17.03
CA ASN A 227 -9.04 -19.39 16.28
C ASN A 227 -8.30 -20.30 15.28
N GLY A 228 -7.10 -20.76 15.66
CA GLY A 228 -6.28 -21.63 14.82
C GLY A 228 -5.53 -20.92 13.70
N ALA A 229 -5.49 -19.58 13.70
CA ALA A 229 -4.62 -18.83 12.81
C ALA A 229 -3.17 -19.31 12.94
N TYR A 230 -2.42 -19.28 11.85
CA TYR A 230 -0.98 -19.48 11.88
C TYR A 230 -0.30 -18.70 10.76
N PHE A 231 0.96 -18.34 10.98
CA PHE A 231 1.82 -17.65 10.03
C PHE A 231 2.95 -18.59 9.64
N VAL A 232 3.20 -18.77 8.34
CA VAL A 232 4.34 -19.55 7.86
C VAL A 232 5.49 -18.58 7.58
N PRO A 233 6.56 -18.53 8.39
CA PRO A 233 7.71 -17.66 8.12
C PRO A 233 8.64 -18.25 7.05
N SER A 234 9.51 -17.40 6.50
CA SER A 234 10.54 -17.79 5.52
C SER A 234 11.74 -16.84 5.55
N GLY A 235 12.84 -17.22 4.91
CA GLY A 235 14.06 -16.41 4.83
C GLY A 235 15.04 -16.66 5.98
N ALA A 236 16.10 -15.85 6.01
CA ALA A 236 17.18 -16.01 6.99
C ALA A 236 16.89 -15.24 8.29
N ASP A 237 17.39 -15.78 9.41
CA ASP A 237 17.31 -15.10 10.71
C ASP A 237 18.14 -13.81 10.73
N VAL A 238 17.49 -12.73 11.17
CA VAL A 238 17.95 -11.36 11.48
C VAL A 238 19.29 -10.91 10.87
N SER A 239 19.22 -10.15 9.75
CA SER A 239 20.27 -9.17 9.43
C SER A 239 20.08 -7.90 10.28
N PRO A 240 21.16 -7.33 10.88
CA PRO A 240 21.10 -6.05 11.62
C PRO A 240 20.54 -4.85 10.82
N GLN A 241 20.48 -4.95 9.49
CA GLN A 241 19.84 -3.94 8.64
C GLN A 241 18.33 -3.81 8.90
N TYR A 242 17.64 -4.90 9.24
CA TYR A 242 16.19 -4.88 9.46
C TYR A 242 15.78 -4.25 10.80
N ALA A 243 16.65 -4.28 11.81
CA ALA A 243 16.42 -3.56 13.06
C ALA A 243 16.44 -2.03 12.87
N LYS A 244 17.17 -1.53 11.86
CA LYS A 244 17.21 -0.10 11.48
C LYS A 244 16.09 0.30 10.53
N ALA A 245 15.45 -0.65 9.85
CA ALA A 245 14.33 -0.41 8.93
C ALA A 245 12.97 -0.38 9.64
N SER A 246 12.91 -0.73 10.93
CA SER A 246 11.68 -0.60 11.71
C SER A 246 11.41 0.87 12.04
N SER A 247 10.24 1.34 11.63
CA SER A 247 9.73 2.69 11.89
C SER A 247 9.28 2.91 13.35
N ILE A 248 8.96 1.82 14.06
CA ILE A 248 8.41 1.86 15.43
C ILE A 248 8.67 0.54 16.16
N GLN A 249 8.89 0.60 17.48
CA GLN A 249 9.01 -0.61 18.29
C GLN A 249 7.64 -1.26 18.51
N PRO A 250 7.48 -2.57 18.27
CA PRO A 250 6.20 -3.25 18.45
C PRO A 250 5.82 -3.31 19.93
N LYS A 251 4.54 -3.07 20.23
CA LYS A 251 3.94 -3.34 21.54
C LYS A 251 3.44 -4.79 21.60
N SER A 252 3.21 -5.29 22.82
CA SER A 252 2.61 -6.61 23.00
C SER A 252 1.23 -6.70 22.36
N ALA A 253 0.97 -7.79 21.63
CA ALA A 253 -0.33 -8.07 21.03
C ALA A 253 -1.47 -8.16 22.05
N ALA A 254 -1.16 -8.33 23.35
CA ALA A 254 -2.15 -8.28 24.42
C ALA A 254 -2.86 -6.92 24.53
N PHE A 255 -2.25 -5.84 24.05
CA PHE A 255 -2.84 -4.50 24.05
C PHE A 255 -3.55 -4.14 22.75
N ILE A 256 -3.70 -5.06 21.79
CA ILE A 256 -4.22 -4.74 20.46
C ILE A 256 -5.58 -4.07 20.52
N GLN A 257 -6.50 -4.58 21.34
CA GLN A 257 -7.82 -3.96 21.51
C GLN A 257 -7.72 -2.50 21.94
N GLN A 258 -6.76 -2.11 22.78
CA GLN A 258 -6.55 -0.72 23.20
C GLN A 258 -5.87 0.11 22.12
N LEU A 259 -4.93 -0.49 21.38
CA LEU A 259 -4.16 0.19 20.33
C LEU A 259 -5.01 0.49 19.10
N THR A 260 -6.00 -0.36 18.79
CA THR A 260 -6.88 -0.21 17.63
C THR A 260 -8.30 0.22 17.97
N PHE A 261 -8.60 0.50 19.25
CA PHE A 261 -9.94 0.89 19.72
C PHE A 261 -10.51 2.09 18.96
N THR A 262 -9.64 3.03 18.57
CA THR A 262 -10.01 4.26 17.87
C THR A 262 -9.79 4.19 16.37
N ALA A 263 -9.54 3.00 15.81
CA ALA A 263 -9.32 2.87 14.36
C ALA A 263 -10.55 3.32 13.57
N GLY A 264 -10.31 4.00 12.44
CA GLY A 264 -11.34 4.67 11.65
C GLY A 264 -11.45 6.16 11.98
N VAL A 265 -12.52 6.80 11.53
CA VAL A 265 -12.74 8.22 11.77
C VAL A 265 -13.10 8.50 13.23
N PHE A 266 -12.75 9.67 13.74
CA PHE A 266 -13.17 10.13 15.05
C PHE A 266 -14.65 10.49 15.10
N GLY A 267 -15.26 10.25 16.25
CA GLY A 267 -16.59 10.76 16.59
C GLY A 267 -17.74 9.88 16.12
N GLU A 268 -17.47 8.77 15.44
CA GLU A 268 -18.45 7.73 15.14
C GLU A 268 -18.23 6.52 16.05
N SER A 269 -19.32 5.94 16.55
CA SER A 269 -19.24 4.68 17.30
C SER A 269 -18.93 3.55 16.32
N SER A 270 -18.00 2.65 16.69
CA SER A 270 -17.56 1.52 15.86
C SER A 270 -18.72 0.62 15.39
N GLU A 271 -19.88 0.70 16.04
CA GLU A 271 -21.11 -0.03 15.72
C GLU A 271 -21.93 0.61 14.58
N GLU A 272 -21.85 1.93 14.35
CA GLU A 272 -22.62 2.60 13.29
C GLU A 272 -22.06 2.36 11.88
N THR A 273 -20.78 1.99 11.78
CA THR A 273 -20.16 1.55 10.51
C THR A 273 -20.73 0.22 9.99
N GLY A 274 -21.39 -0.58 10.83
CA GLY A 274 -21.96 -1.89 10.50
C GLY A 274 -23.46 -1.91 10.17
N SER A 275 -24.15 -0.77 10.14
CA SER A 275 -25.61 -0.71 9.92
C SER A 275 -25.98 0.21 8.76
N TYR A 276 -25.51 -0.14 7.56
CA TYR A 276 -26.12 0.31 6.32
C TYR A 276 -26.54 -0.90 5.51
N THR A 277 -27.69 -1.49 5.88
CA THR A 277 -28.39 -2.44 5.02
C THR A 277 -28.94 -1.67 3.81
N TYR A 278 -28.24 -1.70 2.68
CA TYR A 278 -28.76 -1.18 1.42
C TYR A 278 -29.17 -2.31 0.46
N PRO A 279 -30.40 -2.24 -0.09
CA PRO A 279 -30.94 -3.28 -0.95
C PRO A 279 -30.29 -3.19 -2.32
N GLY A 280 -29.52 -4.21 -2.69
CA GLY A 280 -28.84 -4.26 -3.98
C GLY A 280 -27.80 -5.35 -4.12
N TYR A 281 -27.35 -5.95 -3.03
CA TYR A 281 -26.54 -7.16 -3.06
C TYR A 281 -27.44 -8.39 -2.97
N THR A 282 -27.96 -8.85 -4.10
CA THR A 282 -28.53 -10.20 -4.19
C THR A 282 -27.37 -11.19 -4.23
N GLY A 283 -26.97 -11.66 -3.06
CA GLY A 283 -26.20 -12.90 -2.96
C GLY A 283 -27.08 -14.02 -3.52
N ASP A 284 -26.65 -14.61 -4.63
CA ASP A 284 -27.28 -15.81 -5.18
C ASP A 284 -27.19 -16.92 -4.12
N THR A 285 -28.35 -17.18 -3.54
CA THR A 285 -28.60 -18.32 -2.67
C THR A 285 -28.69 -19.54 -3.58
N VAL A 286 -27.65 -20.38 -3.58
CA VAL A 286 -27.68 -21.69 -4.24
C VAL A 286 -28.66 -22.59 -3.49
N PRO A 287 -29.75 -23.08 -4.13
CA PRO A 287 -30.51 -24.19 -3.58
C PRO A 287 -29.87 -25.50 -4.02
N SER A 288 -29.70 -26.41 -3.07
CA SER A 288 -29.33 -27.81 -3.31
C SER A 288 -30.25 -28.46 -4.34
N GLY A 289 -29.68 -29.00 -5.42
CA GLY A 289 -30.40 -29.74 -6.44
C GLY A 289 -29.54 -30.86 -7.03
N THR A 290 -29.89 -32.09 -6.71
CA THR A 290 -29.35 -33.36 -7.20
C THR A 290 -29.58 -33.53 -8.70
N GLY A 291 -28.59 -34.04 -9.48
CA GLY A 291 -28.87 -34.59 -10.82
C GLY A 291 -27.72 -34.64 -11.83
N THR A 292 -27.10 -35.82 -11.94
CA THR A 292 -26.65 -36.53 -13.17
C THR A 292 -25.73 -35.89 -14.23
N THR A 293 -24.60 -36.60 -14.40
CA THR A 293 -23.68 -36.77 -15.55
C THR A 293 -24.14 -36.41 -16.96
N THR A 294 -23.26 -35.74 -17.72
CA THR A 294 -22.89 -36.07 -19.11
C THR A 294 -21.47 -35.60 -19.46
N THR A 295 -20.75 -36.48 -20.15
CA THR A 295 -19.44 -36.33 -20.80
C THR A 295 -19.53 -35.63 -22.16
N GLY A 296 -18.47 -34.89 -22.56
CA GLY A 296 -18.30 -34.39 -23.94
C GLY A 296 -17.01 -33.56 -24.09
N SER A 297 -16.20 -33.90 -25.10
CA SER A 297 -14.80 -33.52 -25.26
C SER A 297 -14.52 -32.30 -26.17
N SER A 298 -13.29 -31.78 -26.03
CA SER A 298 -12.33 -31.30 -27.07
C SER A 298 -12.56 -30.01 -27.88
N GLY A 299 -11.85 -28.94 -27.47
CA GLY A 299 -10.93 -28.04 -28.23
C GLY A 299 -11.46 -27.14 -29.37
N PRO A 300 -10.70 -26.09 -29.81
CA PRO A 300 -9.31 -25.76 -29.50
C PRO A 300 -9.04 -24.34 -28.94
N THR A 301 -7.78 -24.15 -28.58
CA THR A 301 -7.04 -22.98 -28.09
C THR A 301 -7.21 -21.70 -28.91
N ASP A 302 -7.40 -20.56 -28.22
CA ASP A 302 -7.10 -19.22 -28.77
C ASP A 302 -6.37 -18.39 -27.68
N ASP A 303 -5.04 -18.37 -27.81
CA ASP A 303 -4.14 -17.55 -27.00
C ASP A 303 -4.17 -16.10 -27.52
N GLY A 304 -4.97 -15.27 -26.87
CA GLY A 304 -5.23 -13.88 -27.26
C GLY A 304 -4.98 -12.87 -26.15
N ASN A 305 -3.72 -12.68 -25.77
CA ASN A 305 -3.09 -11.40 -25.40
C ASN A 305 -4.02 -10.26 -24.89
N PHE A 306 -4.51 -10.35 -23.65
CA PHE A 306 -5.33 -9.28 -23.03
C PHE A 306 -4.52 -8.09 -22.47
N PHE A 307 -3.18 -8.22 -22.37
CA PHE A 307 -2.31 -7.17 -21.82
C PHE A 307 -1.72 -6.21 -22.87
N GLY A 308 -2.03 -6.39 -24.16
CA GLY A 308 -1.43 -5.64 -25.27
C GLY A 308 -2.14 -4.35 -25.71
N MET A 309 -3.29 -4.00 -25.13
CA MET A 309 -4.11 -2.88 -25.64
C MET A 309 -4.16 -1.64 -24.71
N ILE A 310 -3.33 -1.58 -23.66
CA ILE A 310 -3.38 -0.49 -22.67
C ILE A 310 -2.39 0.66 -22.95
N PHE A 311 -1.34 0.49 -23.78
CA PHE A 311 -0.39 1.58 -24.04
C PHE A 311 0.11 1.63 -25.50
N GLY A 312 -0.60 2.39 -26.33
CA GLY A 312 -0.09 2.84 -27.64
C GLY A 312 0.88 4.02 -27.46
N SER A 313 2.18 3.74 -27.44
CA SER A 313 3.24 4.75 -27.42
C SER A 313 3.45 5.34 -28.83
N GLY A 314 2.86 6.51 -29.07
CA GLY A 314 3.08 7.32 -30.27
C GLY A 314 3.65 8.69 -29.91
N ALA A 315 4.83 8.73 -29.27
CA ALA A 315 5.58 9.97 -29.09
C ALA A 315 7.07 9.69 -29.28
N ALA A 316 7.73 10.49 -30.13
CA ALA A 316 9.14 10.38 -30.45
C ALA A 316 10.03 10.58 -29.21
N PRO A 317 11.21 9.92 -29.14
CA PRO A 317 12.08 10.01 -27.96
C PRO A 317 12.64 11.43 -27.80
N SER A 318 12.43 12.03 -26.63
CA SER A 318 13.14 13.24 -26.20
C SER A 318 14.63 12.93 -25.94
N PRO A 319 15.56 13.85 -26.25
CA PRO A 319 16.99 13.59 -26.09
C PRO A 319 17.37 13.37 -24.63
N THR A 320 18.20 12.35 -24.40
CA THR A 320 18.82 11.99 -23.12
C THR A 320 19.70 13.13 -22.58
N PRO A 321 19.53 13.56 -21.32
CA PRO A 321 20.50 14.46 -20.68
C PRO A 321 21.82 13.71 -20.37
N PRO A 322 22.98 14.40 -20.38
CA PRO A 322 24.26 13.74 -20.16
C PRO A 322 24.40 13.26 -18.72
N ALA A 323 25.01 12.08 -18.56
CA ALA A 323 25.34 11.49 -17.27
C ALA A 323 26.36 12.38 -16.51
N LEU A 324 25.95 12.93 -15.37
CA LEU A 324 26.88 13.49 -14.41
C LEU A 324 27.62 12.35 -13.70
N THR A 325 28.92 12.27 -13.94
CA THR A 325 29.85 11.33 -13.32
C THR A 325 29.92 11.57 -11.80
N SER A 326 29.63 10.53 -11.01
CA SER A 326 29.59 10.58 -9.54
C SER A 326 30.98 10.68 -8.87
N MET A 327 32.01 11.08 -9.61
CA MET A 327 33.38 11.24 -9.09
C MET A 327 33.61 12.63 -8.49
N ALA A 328 32.82 13.64 -8.90
CA ALA A 328 32.98 15.01 -8.39
C ALA A 328 32.38 15.20 -6.98
N SER A 329 31.28 14.50 -6.64
CA SER A 329 30.62 14.70 -5.35
C SER A 329 31.36 14.02 -4.18
N THR A 330 32.02 12.88 -4.44
CA THR A 330 32.82 12.18 -3.43
C THR A 330 34.10 12.93 -3.11
N PHE A 331 34.75 13.52 -4.12
CA PHE A 331 35.94 14.34 -3.94
C PHE A 331 35.66 15.62 -3.14
N LEU A 332 34.52 16.28 -3.41
CA LEU A 332 34.11 17.48 -2.69
C LEU A 332 33.78 17.17 -1.22
N SER A 333 33.14 16.03 -0.93
CA SER A 333 32.87 15.63 0.45
C SER A 333 34.14 15.34 1.26
N LEU A 334 35.14 14.69 0.65
CA LEU A 334 36.41 14.40 1.31
C LEU A 334 37.23 15.69 1.55
N LEU A 335 37.19 16.63 0.62
CA LEU A 335 37.84 17.93 0.75
C LEU A 335 37.22 18.76 1.89
N ILE A 336 35.89 18.77 2.02
CA ILE A 336 35.18 19.48 3.09
C ILE A 336 35.52 18.88 4.46
N ILE A 337 35.57 17.55 4.58
CA ILE A 337 35.94 16.87 5.82
C ILE A 337 37.39 17.21 6.21
N LEU A 338 38.30 17.22 5.23
CA LEU A 338 39.71 17.56 5.47
C LEU A 338 39.87 19.03 5.91
N ILE A 339 39.16 19.95 5.28
CA ILE A 339 39.15 21.38 5.65
C ILE A 339 38.65 21.57 7.09
N LEU A 340 37.52 20.95 7.43
CA LEU A 340 36.93 21.05 8.77
C LEU A 340 37.86 20.47 9.83
N TYR A 341 38.51 19.34 9.54
CA TYR A 341 39.49 18.70 10.42
C TYR A 341 40.74 19.57 10.64
N SER A 342 41.25 20.22 9.58
CA SER A 342 42.41 21.12 9.69
C SER A 342 42.08 22.39 10.47
N ILE A 343 40.91 23.00 10.27
CA ILE A 343 40.49 24.20 10.99
C ILE A 343 40.33 23.90 12.49
N THR A 344 39.73 22.77 12.84
CA THR A 344 39.49 22.40 14.25
C THR A 344 40.75 22.05 15.01
N ASN A 345 41.74 21.41 14.36
CA ASN A 345 42.95 20.94 15.06
C ASN A 345 44.16 21.86 14.93
N GLN A 346 44.24 22.72 13.90
CA GLN A 346 45.44 23.55 13.66
C GLN A 346 45.18 25.06 13.64
N GLY A 347 43.93 25.50 13.80
CA GLY A 347 43.58 26.93 13.92
C GLY A 347 43.81 27.78 12.66
N ALA A 348 44.29 27.20 11.55
CA ALA A 348 44.46 27.85 10.25
C ALA A 348 44.44 26.83 9.10
N LEU A 349 44.01 27.27 7.91
CA LEU A 349 44.07 26.47 6.68
C LEU A 349 45.51 26.41 6.13
N PRO A 350 46.05 25.22 5.77
CA PRO A 350 47.38 25.12 5.18
C PRO A 350 47.42 25.76 3.78
N PRO A 351 48.53 26.41 3.40
CA PRO A 351 48.63 27.26 2.20
C PRO A 351 48.39 26.52 0.88
N LEU A 352 48.48 25.18 0.87
CA LEU A 352 48.20 24.36 -0.30
C LEU A 352 46.69 24.25 -0.62
N LEU A 353 45.81 24.42 0.37
CA LEU A 353 44.35 24.35 0.17
C LEU A 353 43.74 25.70 -0.25
N SER A 354 44.42 26.81 0.01
CA SER A 354 43.97 28.16 -0.37
C SER A 354 43.90 28.35 -1.90
N LEU A 355 44.72 27.61 -2.66
CA LEU A 355 44.79 27.69 -4.11
C LEU A 355 43.65 26.93 -4.83
N LEU A 356 42.95 26.02 -4.14
CA LEU A 356 41.86 25.21 -4.70
C LEU A 356 40.47 25.86 -4.53
N LEU A 357 40.40 27.02 -3.86
CA LEU A 357 39.17 27.77 -3.57
C LEU A 357 38.98 29.02 -4.45
N LEU A 358 39.79 29.17 -5.52
CA LEU A 358 39.72 30.25 -6.51
C LEU A 358 39.19 29.76 -7.86
#